data_AF-A0A5N7ZMZ8-F1
#
_entry.id   AF-A0A5N7ZMZ8-F1
#
_cell.length_a   1.000
_cell.length_b   1.000
_cell.length_c   1.000
_cell.angle_alpha   90.00
_cell.angle_beta   90.00
_cell.angle_gamma   90.00
#
_symmetry.space_group_name_H-M   'P 1'
#
loop_
_entity.id
_entity.type
_entity.pdbx_description
1 polymer ?
#
loop_
_entity_poly.entity_id
_entity_poly.type
_entity_poly.pdbx_seq_one_letter_code
_entity_poly.pdbx_strand_id
1 'polypeptide(L)'
;MKELHNIRTKSQLYRLYQSQMPEREIRDEINEIIRENRAKNTFPARPHFARALRTIEVITFIDANGTPDGYKLSEELQYKLSEYRKEVAAGKSVLKQKKI
;
A
#
# COMPACT_ATOMS: atom_id res chain seq x y z
N MET A 1 -2.53 18.63 -12.24
CA MET A 1 -2.35 17.45 -11.36
C MET A 1 -1.39 17.78 -10.25
N LYS A 2 -1.65 17.30 -9.04
CA LYS A 2 -0.72 17.42 -7.90
C LYS A 2 0.24 16.23 -7.89
N GLU A 3 1.43 16.42 -7.35
CA GLU A 3 2.37 15.32 -7.17
C GLU A 3 2.08 14.60 -5.85
N LEU A 4 1.96 13.27 -5.93
CA LEU A 4 1.76 12.41 -4.78
C LEU A 4 3.12 11.95 -4.29
N HIS A 5 3.46 12.40 -3.08
CA HIS A 5 4.60 11.90 -2.33
C HIS A 5 4.17 10.79 -1.38
N ASN A 6 5.11 10.35 -0.55
CA ASN A 6 4.94 9.18 0.30
C ASN A 6 3.75 9.30 1.27
N ILE A 7 2.83 8.33 1.23
CA ILE A 7 1.67 8.26 2.13
C ILE A 7 2.12 7.54 3.41
N ARG A 8 1.92 8.17 4.57
CA ARG A 8 2.40 7.62 5.85
C ARG A 8 1.29 7.14 6.77
N THR A 9 0.04 7.50 6.50
CA THR A 9 -1.08 7.20 7.40
C THR A 9 -2.33 6.78 6.62
N LYS A 10 -3.21 6.01 7.26
CA LYS A 10 -4.51 5.63 6.68
C LYS A 10 -5.41 6.82 6.43
N SER A 11 -5.40 7.81 7.31
CA SER A 11 -6.17 9.05 7.12
C SER A 11 -5.77 9.81 5.85
N GLN A 12 -4.48 9.80 5.49
CA GLN A 12 -4.03 10.36 4.22
C GLN A 12 -4.56 9.54 3.04
N LEU A 13 -4.50 8.21 3.13
CA LEU A 13 -5.06 7.30 2.13
C LEU A 13 -6.55 7.57 1.90
N TYR A 14 -7.35 7.65 2.99
CA TYR A 14 -8.78 7.96 2.91
C TYR A 14 -9.05 9.28 2.19
N ARG A 15 -8.34 10.35 2.56
CA ARG A 15 -8.53 11.67 1.92
C ARG A 15 -8.21 11.67 0.42
N LEU A 16 -7.26 10.83 -0.01
CA LEU A 16 -6.84 10.75 -1.41
C LEU A 16 -7.82 9.95 -2.27
N TYR A 17 -8.39 8.87 -1.72
CA TYR A 17 -9.22 7.91 -2.45
C TYR A 17 -10.72 8.04 -2.19
N GLN A 18 -11.16 8.93 -1.29
CA GLN A 18 -12.58 9.09 -0.92
C GLN A 18 -13.51 9.40 -2.11
N SER A 19 -13.01 9.96 -3.22
CA SER A 19 -13.81 10.21 -4.42
C SER A 19 -13.96 8.97 -5.31
N GLN A 20 -13.04 8.01 -5.19
CA GLN A 20 -12.95 6.83 -6.04
C GLN A 20 -13.60 5.60 -5.39
N MET A 21 -13.53 5.50 -4.06
CA MET A 21 -14.00 4.32 -3.33
C MET A 21 -14.41 4.68 -1.89
N PRO A 22 -15.36 3.94 -1.30
CA PRO A 22 -15.85 4.23 0.04
C PRO A 22 -14.79 3.94 1.11
N GLU A 23 -14.81 4.71 2.21
CA GLU A 23 -13.82 4.61 3.29
C GLU A 23 -13.71 3.18 3.87
N ARG A 24 -14.83 2.45 3.91
CA ARG A 24 -14.85 1.06 4.38
C ARG A 24 -13.98 0.15 3.52
N GLU A 25 -14.07 0.26 2.20
CA GLU A 25 -13.27 -0.56 1.28
C GLU A 25 -11.79 -0.22 1.39
N ILE A 26 -11.46 1.08 1.39
CA ILE A 26 -10.06 1.54 1.60
C ILE A 26 -9.50 0.95 2.90
N ARG A 27 -10.31 0.98 3.97
CA ARG A 27 -9.93 0.49 5.30
C ARG A 27 -9.71 -1.02 5.28
N ASP A 28 -10.64 -1.77 4.72
CA ASP A 28 -10.60 -3.23 4.73
C ASP A 28 -9.40 -3.71 3.90
N GLU A 29 -9.17 -3.13 2.72
CA GLU A 29 -8.06 -3.49 1.85
C GLU A 29 -6.69 -3.10 2.42
N ILE A 30 -6.50 -1.87 2.91
CA ILE A 30 -5.20 -1.50 3.49
C ILE A 30 -4.88 -2.34 4.74
N ASN A 31 -5.91 -2.73 5.51
CA ASN A 31 -5.72 -3.62 6.65
C ASN A 31 -5.30 -5.02 6.20
N GLU A 32 -5.87 -5.53 5.11
CA GLU A 32 -5.47 -6.81 4.52
C GLU A 32 -4.02 -6.77 4.05
N ILE A 33 -3.66 -5.74 3.27
CA ILE A 33 -2.28 -5.54 2.81
C ILE A 33 -1.30 -5.46 3.99
N ILE A 34 -1.65 -4.71 5.05
CA ILE A 34 -0.83 -4.65 6.27
C ILE A 34 -0.74 -6.03 6.93
N ARG A 35 -1.84 -6.78 7.01
CA ARG A 35 -1.88 -8.12 7.60
C ARG A 35 -0.90 -9.03 6.87
N GLU A 36 -0.99 -9.10 5.55
CA GLU A 36 -0.13 -9.94 4.71
C GLU A 36 1.34 -9.51 4.79
N ASN A 37 1.63 -8.21 4.71
CA ASN A 37 2.99 -7.68 4.74
C ASN A 37 3.67 -7.79 6.13
N ARG A 38 2.89 -7.82 7.21
CA ARG A 38 3.42 -7.81 8.59
C ARG A 38 3.25 -9.12 9.35
N ALA A 39 2.65 -10.14 8.73
CA ALA A 39 2.18 -11.40 9.33
C ALA A 39 3.22 -12.19 10.19
N LYS A 40 4.51 -11.85 10.19
CA LYS A 40 5.52 -12.59 10.97
C LYS A 40 6.49 -11.76 11.84
N ASN A 41 6.46 -10.42 11.82
CA ASN A 41 7.60 -9.64 12.34
C ASN A 41 7.32 -8.56 13.41
N THR A 42 6.11 -8.37 13.93
CA THR A 42 5.94 -7.40 15.02
C THR A 42 4.63 -7.62 15.77
N PHE A 43 4.71 -7.88 17.07
CA PHE A 43 3.54 -7.82 17.93
C PHE A 43 3.17 -6.34 18.17
N PRO A 44 1.88 -5.98 18.11
CA PRO A 44 0.80 -6.81 17.62
C PRO A 44 0.71 -6.66 16.11
N ALA A 45 0.67 -7.79 15.39
CA ALA A 45 0.36 -7.89 13.96
C ALA A 45 -1.11 -7.54 13.69
N ARG A 46 -1.67 -6.57 14.43
CA ARG A 46 -3.04 -6.12 14.35
C ARG A 46 -3.06 -4.91 13.43
N PRO A 47 -3.54 -5.05 12.18
CA PRO A 47 -3.52 -3.99 11.18
C PRO A 47 -4.17 -2.70 11.69
N HIS A 48 -5.21 -2.82 12.51
CA HIS A 48 -5.92 -1.69 13.11
C HIS A 48 -5.05 -0.82 14.04
N PHE A 49 -3.95 -1.35 14.59
CA PHE A 49 -3.02 -0.62 15.46
C PHE A 49 -1.83 -0.03 14.70
N ALA A 50 -1.71 -0.29 13.40
CA ALA A 50 -0.68 0.30 12.56
C ALA A 50 -0.93 1.81 12.39
N ARG A 51 -0.24 2.61 13.22
CA ARG A 51 -0.28 4.09 13.14
C ARG A 51 0.35 4.64 11.86
N ALA A 52 1.38 3.95 11.35
CA ALA A 52 2.09 4.33 10.13
C ALA A 52 2.02 3.22 9.07
N LEU A 53 1.85 3.63 7.82
CA LEU A 53 1.96 2.79 6.63
C LEU A 53 3.43 2.70 6.19
N ARG A 54 3.84 1.51 5.77
CA ARG A 54 5.13 1.29 5.11
C ARG A 54 4.97 1.56 3.63
N THR A 55 6.04 2.01 2.98
CA THR A 55 6.02 2.29 1.54
C THR A 55 5.53 1.11 0.72
N ILE A 56 5.92 -0.13 1.07
CA ILE A 56 5.48 -1.33 0.35
C ILE A 56 3.95 -1.55 0.43
N GLU A 57 3.33 -1.23 1.56
CA GLU A 57 1.87 -1.36 1.75
C GLU A 57 1.14 -0.33 0.88
N VAL A 58 1.68 0.88 0.82
CA VAL A 58 1.15 1.95 -0.03
C VAL A 58 1.31 1.60 -1.51
N ILE A 59 2.47 1.09 -1.91
CA ILE A 59 2.72 0.70 -3.30
C ILE A 59 1.81 -0.45 -3.71
N THR A 60 1.61 -1.44 -2.84
CA THR A 60 0.67 -2.55 -3.08
C THR A 60 -0.75 -2.02 -3.29
N PHE A 61 -1.20 -1.09 -2.44
CA PHE A 61 -2.54 -0.50 -2.55
C PHE A 61 -2.72 0.32 -3.85
N ILE A 62 -1.71 1.13 -4.21
CA ILE A 62 -1.71 1.93 -5.45
C ILE A 62 -1.67 1.02 -6.69
N ASP A 63 -0.94 -0.10 -6.63
CA ASP A 63 -0.89 -1.04 -7.75
C ASP A 63 -2.26 -1.67 -8.02
N ALA A 64 -3.00 -2.01 -6.94
CA ALA A 64 -4.32 -2.61 -7.01
C ALA A 64 -5.42 -1.63 -7.44
N ASN A 65 -5.38 -0.38 -6.95
CA ASN A 65 -6.47 0.60 -7.15
C ASN A 65 -6.14 1.69 -8.18
N GLY A 66 -4.91 1.74 -8.68
CA GLY A 66 -4.44 2.83 -9.52
C GLY A 66 -4.01 4.06 -8.71
N THR A 67 -3.73 5.16 -9.43
CA THR A 67 -3.31 6.43 -8.82
C THR A 67 -4.55 7.24 -8.39
N PRO A 68 -4.51 7.97 -7.26
CA PRO A 68 -5.66 8.75 -6.83
C PRO A 68 -6.01 9.87 -7.83
N ASP A 69 -7.29 10.20 -7.95
CA ASP A 69 -7.78 11.18 -8.92
C ASP A 69 -7.12 12.55 -8.77
N GLY A 70 -6.66 13.10 -9.89
CA GLY A 70 -6.01 14.42 -9.92
C GLY A 70 -4.56 14.42 -9.40
N TYR A 71 -4.01 13.26 -9.06
CA TYR A 71 -2.62 13.08 -8.65
C TYR A 71 -1.79 12.35 -9.72
N LYS A 72 -0.50 12.66 -9.75
CA LYS A 72 0.54 11.85 -10.40
C LYS A 72 1.48 11.34 -9.33
N LEU A 73 1.99 10.11 -9.46
CA LEU A 73 3.03 9.60 -8.57
C LEU A 73 4.33 10.41 -8.75
N SER A 74 5.03 10.71 -7.66
CA SER A 74 6.40 11.24 -7.72
C SER A 74 7.36 10.24 -8.37
N GLU A 75 8.50 10.71 -8.89
CA GLU A 75 9.52 9.84 -9.49
C GLU A 75 9.94 8.70 -8.54
N GLU A 76 10.09 9.00 -7.25
CA GLU A 76 10.41 8.00 -6.23
C GLU A 76 9.33 6.91 -6.13
N LEU A 77 8.05 7.28 -6.13
CA LEU A 77 6.94 6.32 -6.04
C LEU A 77 6.77 5.53 -7.34
N GLN A 78 6.97 6.17 -8.50
CA GLN A 78 6.97 5.50 -9.79
C GLN A 78 8.07 4.43 -9.86
N TYR A 79 9.28 4.79 -9.43
CA TYR A 79 10.39 3.85 -9.36
C TYR A 79 10.05 2.65 -8.47
N LYS A 80 9.56 2.89 -7.25
CA LYS A 80 9.19 1.81 -6.31
C LYS A 80 8.06 0.93 -6.82
N LEU A 81 7.07 1.50 -7.49
CA LEU A 81 5.99 0.75 -8.13
C LEU A 81 6.54 -0.12 -9.27
N SER A 82 7.46 0.40 -10.07
CA SER A 82 8.09 -0.37 -11.14
C SER A 82 8.93 -1.54 -10.59
N GLU A 83 9.68 -1.32 -9.52
CA GLU A 83 10.47 -2.36 -8.86
C GLU A 83 9.57 -3.44 -8.26
N TYR A 84 8.50 -3.02 -7.56
CA TYR A 84 7.49 -3.95 -7.05
C TYR A 84 6.91 -4.85 -8.16
N ARG A 85 6.48 -4.26 -9.28
CA ARG A 85 5.95 -5.01 -10.42
C ARG A 85 6.96 -5.98 -11.01
N LYS A 86 8.23 -5.59 -11.12
CA LYS A 86 9.31 -6.48 -11.59
C LYS A 86 9.52 -7.64 -10.64
N GLU A 87 9.51 -7.42 -9.33
CA GLU A 87 9.66 -8.48 -8.34
C GLU A 87 8.50 -9.49 -8.40
N VAL A 88 7.26 -8.99 -8.48
CA VAL A 88 6.06 -9.82 -8.66
C VAL A 88 6.15 -10.62 -9.97
N ALA A 89 6.51 -9.98 -11.09
CA ALA A 89 6.65 -10.64 -12.38
C ALA A 89 7.77 -11.70 -12.41
N ALA A 90 8.85 -11.49 -11.63
CA ALA A 90 9.92 -12.46 -11.44
C ALA A 90 9.51 -13.65 -10.54
N GLY A 91 8.25 -13.74 -10.12
CA GLY A 91 7.74 -14.76 -9.20
C GLY A 91 8.32 -14.64 -7.80
N LYS A 92 8.98 -13.52 -7.48
CA LYS A 92 9.42 -13.26 -6.11
C LYS A 92 8.19 -12.91 -5.30
N SER A 93 7.91 -13.73 -4.30
CA SER A 93 6.89 -13.43 -3.32
C SER A 93 7.35 -12.21 -2.51
N VAL A 94 6.94 -11.01 -2.96
CA VAL A 94 7.22 -9.74 -2.26
C VAL A 94 6.57 -9.74 -0.88
N LEU A 95 5.42 -10.42 -0.78
CA LEU A 95 4.85 -10.96 0.44
C LEU A 95 5.61 -12.24 0.79
N LYS A 96 6.49 -12.22 1.80
CA LYS A 96 7.28 -13.40 2.20
C LYS A 96 6.37 -14.59 2.55
N GLN A 97 6.10 -15.47 1.60
CA GLN A 97 5.65 -16.83 1.88
C GLN A 97 6.84 -17.58 2.47
N LYS A 98 6.93 -17.62 3.80
CA LYS A 98 7.78 -18.60 4.47
C LYS A 98 7.11 -19.96 4.28
N LYS A 99 7.71 -20.83 3.45
CA LYS A 99 7.46 -22.28 3.47
C LYS A 99 7.43 -22.76 4.93
N ILE A 100 6.42 -23.57 5.23
CA ILE A 100 6.27 -24.33 6.48
C ILE A 100 7.46 -25.28 6.60
#